data_AF-A0A4R0YCS7-F1
#
_entry.id   AF-A0A4R0YCS7-F1
#
_cell.length_a   1.000
_cell.length_b   1.000
_cell.length_c   1.000
_cell.angle_alpha   90.00
_cell.angle_beta   90.00
_cell.angle_gamma   90.00
#
_symmetry.space_group_name_H-M   'P 1'
#
loop_
_entity.id
_entity.type
_entity.pdbx_description
1 polymer ?
#
loop_
_entity_poly.entity_id
_entity_poly.type
_entity_poly.pdbx_seq_one_letter_code
_entity_poly.pdbx_strand_id
1 'polypeptide(L)'
;MALSLPGRGRGRGALSPPLRRGRGLGDHPRLGQRPHRRRRHRPADGRDARPGPHGLRGVGPQPGGLLLLRGVRAAEGLSRPGCGRRLLRRARGACAEPGPTLRHVLCRGPQHQRPAQAGRSHAAGRLLGQARLYAPSRALLRLQLARAGRRARDAALPLLLDQGALTTLTLAALAWPVEPTAGIAAYAAKLDRWVGAAKAGGADLVVMPEYACVELGAALAGRNAPDAATELRAMVEASDGVLAAMRGAALRHGIWLQPGTLPMRAGDAVVNRAPLVAPDGRIAMQDKCRMTRFETEHWGVSSGAPPKVFDTPWGRIGIAVCYDAEFPDMVRAQVEAGAWLILVPTCTDTDHGFSRVRIGARARAMENQCFVAVAPTLGGFEGSVALDENHGAAGIYGPVDRGFPADGIIAELAHDTPGLLFATLDPTRLEAVRADGAVRNHRDWPAAPVPRSTPAVFA
;
A
#
# COMPACT_ATOMS: atom_id res chain seq x y z
N MET A 1 57.42 32.72 18.80
CA MET A 1 56.78 33.70 19.69
C MET A 1 56.98 35.07 19.07
N ALA A 2 56.01 35.94 18.79
CA ALA A 2 54.58 36.07 19.10
C ALA A 2 53.95 36.91 17.94
N LEU A 3 52.78 36.56 17.35
CA LEU A 3 51.39 36.95 17.71
C LEU A 3 51.22 38.46 18.02
N SER A 4 50.22 39.21 17.54
CA SER A 4 49.12 39.03 16.57
C SER A 4 48.45 40.41 16.33
N LEU A 5 47.73 40.52 15.20
CA LEU A 5 46.86 41.60 14.66
C LEU A 5 45.63 41.93 15.57
N PRO A 6 44.61 42.82 15.26
CA PRO A 6 44.15 43.32 13.95
C PRO A 6 43.50 44.74 13.86
N GLY A 7 43.05 45.12 12.65
CA GLY A 7 42.37 46.37 12.33
C GLY A 7 40.96 46.24 11.70
N ARG A 8 40.14 47.27 11.96
CA ARG A 8 39.13 48.03 11.17
C ARG A 8 38.46 47.38 9.94
N GLY A 9 37.20 47.65 9.55
CA GLY A 9 36.36 48.84 9.74
C GLY A 9 34.96 48.75 9.07
N ARG A 10 34.28 49.90 9.02
CA ARG A 10 32.84 50.16 8.74
C ARG A 10 32.53 50.48 7.25
N GLY A 11 31.26 50.28 6.83
CA GLY A 11 30.47 51.36 6.19
C GLY A 11 29.56 51.07 4.97
N ARG A 12 28.27 51.49 5.10
CA ARG A 12 27.29 52.04 4.09
C ARG A 12 26.78 51.09 2.96
N GLY A 13 25.56 51.10 2.39
CA GLY A 13 24.31 51.89 2.40
C GLY A 13 23.56 51.67 1.05
N ALA A 14 22.23 51.98 0.96
CA ALA A 14 21.32 52.02 -0.24
C ALA A 14 20.62 50.71 -0.69
N LEU A 15 19.39 50.63 -1.26
CA LEU A 15 18.24 51.51 -1.59
C LEU A 15 17.07 50.57 -2.04
N SER A 16 15.79 50.89 -1.77
CA SER A 16 14.59 50.15 -2.24
C SER A 16 13.82 50.94 -3.31
N PRO A 17 13.11 50.29 -4.27
CA PRO A 17 12.24 50.99 -5.22
C PRO A 17 10.73 50.89 -4.88
N PRO A 18 9.86 51.77 -5.45
CA PRO A 18 8.53 52.07 -4.91
C PRO A 18 7.33 51.43 -5.64
N LEU A 19 6.19 51.47 -4.92
CA LEU A 19 4.82 51.14 -5.30
C LEU A 19 4.28 51.99 -6.47
N ARG A 20 3.52 51.36 -7.38
CA ARG A 20 2.62 52.04 -8.33
C ARG A 20 1.16 51.68 -8.08
N ARG A 21 0.33 52.73 -7.93
CA ARG A 21 -1.15 52.71 -8.04
C ARG A 21 -1.54 53.04 -9.48
N GLY A 22 -2.62 52.41 -9.98
CA GLY A 22 -3.31 52.79 -11.22
C GLY A 22 -4.65 52.07 -11.34
N ARG A 23 -5.74 52.83 -11.55
CA ARG A 23 -7.16 52.43 -11.59
C ARG A 23 -7.59 51.94 -13.00
N GLY A 24 -8.71 51.20 -13.05
CA GLY A 24 -9.58 50.98 -14.22
C GLY A 24 -10.30 49.62 -14.11
N LEU A 25 -11.48 49.50 -13.49
CA LEU A 25 -12.82 49.65 -14.09
C LEU A 25 -12.96 49.00 -15.47
N GLY A 26 -13.57 47.81 -15.49
CA GLY A 26 -14.02 47.10 -16.68
C GLY A 26 -15.03 46.03 -16.25
N ASP A 27 -16.31 46.29 -16.52
CA ASP A 27 -17.47 45.45 -16.23
C ASP A 27 -17.37 44.07 -16.91
N HIS A 28 -17.66 43.01 -16.17
CA HIS A 28 -18.13 41.75 -16.77
C HIS A 28 -19.30 41.17 -15.96
N PRO A 29 -20.36 40.68 -16.64
CA PRO A 29 -21.67 40.48 -16.06
C PRO A 29 -21.77 39.19 -15.23
N ARG A 30 -22.61 39.31 -14.18
CA ARG A 30 -23.06 38.26 -13.28
C ARG A 30 -23.66 37.08 -14.04
N LEU A 31 -23.02 35.91 -13.98
CA LEU A 31 -23.65 34.64 -14.36
C LEU A 31 -24.57 34.20 -13.21
N GLY A 32 -25.86 34.25 -13.50
CA GLY A 32 -26.94 33.94 -12.59
C GLY A 32 -26.92 32.49 -12.10
N GLN A 33 -27.11 32.36 -10.80
CA GLN A 33 -27.49 31.14 -10.11
C GLN A 33 -28.80 30.60 -10.72
N ARG A 34 -28.80 29.33 -11.14
CA ARG A 34 -30.04 28.58 -11.41
C ARG A 34 -30.28 27.61 -10.25
N PRO A 35 -31.47 27.61 -9.61
CA PRO A 35 -31.75 26.70 -8.51
C PRO A 35 -32.07 25.29 -9.02
N HIS A 36 -31.46 24.29 -8.39
CA HIS A 36 -31.80 22.87 -8.56
C HIS A 36 -33.23 22.61 -8.10
N ARG A 37 -34.11 22.22 -9.03
CA ARG A 37 -35.45 21.69 -8.71
C ARG A 37 -35.32 20.27 -8.14
N ARG A 38 -35.63 20.14 -6.84
CA ARG A 38 -35.89 18.87 -6.17
C ARG A 38 -37.14 18.20 -6.78
N ARG A 39 -37.03 16.99 -7.32
CA ARG A 39 -38.18 16.11 -7.53
C ARG A 39 -38.45 15.33 -6.24
N ARG A 40 -39.56 15.67 -5.59
CA ARG A 40 -40.19 14.86 -4.54
C ARG A 40 -41.05 13.80 -5.22
N HIS A 41 -40.86 12.53 -4.89
CA HIS A 41 -41.90 11.51 -5.08
C HIS A 41 -42.46 11.15 -3.70
N ARG A 42 -43.76 11.40 -3.52
CA ARG A 42 -44.57 10.84 -2.43
C ARG A 42 -45.24 9.54 -2.92
N PRO A 43 -45.56 8.61 -2.01
CA PRO A 43 -46.07 7.28 -2.33
C PRO A 43 -47.60 7.29 -2.50
N ALA A 44 -48.12 6.26 -3.15
CA ALA A 44 -49.56 5.96 -3.18
C ALA A 44 -49.89 4.84 -2.19
N ASP A 45 -50.95 5.09 -1.43
CA ASP A 45 -51.55 4.31 -0.36
C ASP A 45 -52.23 3.00 -0.80
N GLY A 46 -52.37 2.10 0.18
CA GLY A 46 -53.57 1.30 0.39
C GLY A 46 -53.44 -0.19 0.03
N ARG A 47 -53.93 -1.15 0.82
CA ARG A 47 -54.74 -1.14 2.04
C ARG A 47 -54.54 -2.47 2.80
N ASP A 48 -54.91 -2.39 4.07
CA ASP A 48 -55.16 -3.39 5.10
C ASP A 48 -55.56 -4.81 4.69
N ALA A 49 -55.04 -5.81 5.42
CA ALA A 49 -55.85 -6.69 6.27
C ALA A 49 -54.96 -7.54 7.21
N ARG A 50 -55.18 -7.39 8.53
CA ARG A 50 -54.77 -8.31 9.61
C ARG A 50 -55.93 -9.34 9.86
N PRO A 51 -55.88 -10.21 10.89
CA PRO A 51 -54.92 -11.29 11.18
C PRO A 51 -55.66 -12.60 11.54
N GLY A 52 -54.96 -13.72 11.75
CA GLY A 52 -55.53 -14.83 12.54
C GLY A 52 -54.80 -16.17 12.47
N PRO A 53 -54.89 -17.02 13.51
CA PRO A 53 -53.71 -17.66 14.10
C PRO A 53 -53.86 -19.18 14.32
N HIS A 54 -52.83 -20.00 14.08
CA HIS A 54 -52.65 -21.34 14.69
C HIS A 54 -51.15 -21.67 14.57
N GLY A 55 -50.45 -22.32 15.49
CA GLY A 55 -50.80 -23.21 16.60
C GLY A 55 -49.57 -24.10 16.81
N LEU A 56 -49.22 -24.31 18.07
CA LEU A 56 -47.95 -24.85 18.60
C LEU A 56 -47.65 -26.32 18.24
N ARG A 57 -46.39 -26.70 18.58
CA ARG A 57 -45.80 -28.04 18.86
C ARG A 57 -44.92 -28.57 17.71
N GLY A 58 -43.71 -29.09 17.92
CA GLY A 58 -42.93 -29.42 19.11
C GLY A 58 -41.89 -30.50 18.74
N VAL A 59 -40.97 -30.77 19.67
CA VAL A 59 -40.01 -31.91 19.74
C VAL A 59 -38.63 -31.67 19.10
N GLY A 60 -37.61 -31.72 19.97
CA GLY A 60 -36.18 -31.61 19.65
C GLY A 60 -35.46 -32.95 19.42
N PRO A 61 -34.21 -33.12 19.87
CA PRO A 61 -33.06 -33.39 19.00
C PRO A 61 -32.40 -34.77 19.21
N GLN A 62 -31.62 -35.26 18.25
CA GLN A 62 -30.54 -36.26 18.43
C GLN A 62 -29.59 -36.31 17.19
N PRO A 63 -28.36 -36.89 17.29
CA PRO A 63 -27.14 -36.37 16.65
C PRO A 63 -26.41 -37.40 15.75
N GLY A 64 -25.31 -36.98 15.12
CA GLY A 64 -24.23 -37.88 14.67
C GLY A 64 -23.83 -37.71 13.21
N GLY A 65 -22.51 -37.66 12.95
CA GLY A 65 -21.96 -37.78 11.59
C GLY A 65 -20.59 -37.13 11.37
N LEU A 66 -19.55 -37.69 11.99
CA LEU A 66 -18.14 -37.44 11.66
C LEU A 66 -17.82 -38.11 10.30
N LEU A 67 -17.24 -37.38 9.34
CA LEU A 67 -16.67 -38.01 8.13
C LEU A 67 -15.24 -37.51 7.87
N LEU A 68 -14.28 -38.42 8.10
CA LEU A 68 -12.90 -38.35 7.64
C LEU A 68 -12.84 -38.75 6.16
N LEU A 69 -12.06 -38.04 5.34
CA LEU A 69 -11.48 -38.61 4.12
C LEU A 69 -9.99 -38.27 4.00
N ARG A 70 -9.21 -39.36 3.88
CA ARG A 70 -7.76 -39.43 3.65
C ARG A 70 -7.39 -38.96 2.24
N GLY A 71 -6.17 -38.43 2.12
CA GLY A 71 -5.61 -37.89 0.89
C GLY A 71 -5.15 -38.91 -0.14
N VAL A 72 -4.74 -38.37 -1.30
CA VAL A 72 -4.10 -39.09 -2.39
C VAL A 72 -2.81 -38.34 -2.75
N ARG A 73 -1.69 -39.07 -2.73
CA ARG A 73 -0.38 -38.65 -3.24
C ARG A 73 -0.37 -38.78 -4.77
N ALA A 74 0.22 -37.82 -5.48
CA ALA A 74 0.63 -38.01 -6.86
C ALA A 74 2.12 -38.41 -6.89
N ALA A 75 2.42 -39.50 -7.59
CA ALA A 75 3.73 -40.10 -7.74
C ALA A 75 4.51 -39.50 -8.92
N GLU A 76 5.83 -39.46 -8.76
CA GLU A 76 6.82 -39.30 -9.83
C GLU A 76 6.81 -40.50 -10.79
N GLY A 77 7.16 -40.26 -12.05
CA GLY A 77 7.36 -41.33 -13.04
C GLY A 77 7.94 -40.83 -14.35
N LEU A 78 9.26 -40.99 -14.50
CA LEU A 78 10.02 -40.90 -15.76
C LEU A 78 9.48 -41.88 -16.81
N SER A 79 9.51 -41.50 -18.10
CA SER A 79 9.95 -42.35 -19.24
C SER A 79 9.85 -41.62 -20.60
N ARG A 80 11.00 -41.54 -21.31
CA ARG A 80 11.11 -41.52 -22.79
C ARG A 80 11.57 -42.93 -23.20
N PRO A 81 11.17 -43.50 -24.35
CA PRO A 81 11.77 -43.13 -25.66
C PRO A 81 10.83 -43.35 -26.89
N GLY A 82 11.30 -42.99 -28.10
CA GLY A 82 10.79 -43.61 -29.33
C GLY A 82 10.68 -42.69 -30.56
N CYS A 83 11.55 -42.94 -31.54
CA CYS A 83 11.68 -42.26 -32.82
C CYS A 83 10.62 -42.74 -33.84
N GLY A 84 10.12 -41.85 -34.71
CA GLY A 84 9.23 -42.21 -35.82
C GLY A 84 9.09 -41.10 -36.87
N ARG A 85 9.83 -41.22 -37.98
CA ARG A 85 9.77 -40.35 -39.16
C ARG A 85 8.55 -40.66 -40.05
N ARG A 86 8.08 -39.63 -40.77
CA ARG A 86 7.40 -39.56 -42.12
C ARG A 86 6.13 -38.70 -42.02
N LEU A 87 5.67 -37.90 -42.98
CA LEU A 87 6.11 -37.42 -44.30
C LEU A 87 5.11 -36.30 -44.63
N LEU A 88 5.53 -35.05 -44.90
CA LEU A 88 4.68 -34.07 -45.59
C LEU A 88 5.48 -33.43 -46.71
N ARG A 89 5.01 -33.65 -47.95
CA ARG A 89 5.55 -33.10 -49.19
C ARG A 89 4.67 -31.93 -49.67
N ARG A 90 5.36 -30.96 -50.27
CA ARG A 90 5.01 -29.58 -50.67
C ARG A 90 4.01 -29.42 -51.83
N ALA A 91 3.44 -28.21 -51.93
CA ALA A 91 3.63 -27.24 -53.04
C ALA A 91 3.18 -25.83 -52.56
N ARG A 92 4.04 -24.79 -52.45
CA ARG A 92 4.39 -23.73 -53.46
C ARG A 92 3.13 -23.05 -54.06
N GLY A 93 2.91 -21.73 -54.10
CA GLY A 93 3.67 -20.47 -53.98
C GLY A 93 2.93 -19.47 -54.91
N ALA A 94 2.58 -18.22 -54.55
CA ALA A 94 3.35 -16.98 -54.76
C ALA A 94 2.40 -15.78 -54.42
N CYS A 95 2.79 -14.87 -53.51
CA CYS A 95 3.21 -13.47 -53.73
C CYS A 95 2.19 -12.51 -54.38
N ALA A 96 1.67 -11.53 -53.61
CA ALA A 96 1.81 -10.07 -53.82
C ALA A 96 0.79 -9.24 -52.99
N GLU A 97 1.29 -8.27 -52.21
CA GLU A 97 0.59 -7.08 -51.65
C GLU A 97 0.51 -5.96 -52.73
N PRO A 98 -0.24 -4.83 -52.63
CA PRO A 98 -0.62 -4.07 -51.41
C PRO A 98 -2.05 -3.46 -51.35
N GLY A 99 -2.43 -2.86 -50.20
CA GLY A 99 -3.75 -2.23 -49.89
C GLY A 99 -4.09 -0.93 -50.66
N PRO A 100 -4.93 0.03 -50.14
CA PRO A 100 -5.75 0.10 -48.92
C PRO A 100 -7.23 0.47 -49.22
N THR A 101 -8.00 0.83 -48.18
CA THR A 101 -9.28 1.59 -48.13
C THR A 101 -10.51 0.83 -47.64
N LEU A 102 -11.10 1.31 -46.54
CA LEU A 102 -12.56 1.38 -46.33
C LEU A 102 -12.89 2.25 -45.11
N ARG A 103 -13.40 3.46 -45.39
CA ARG A 103 -14.45 4.10 -44.58
C ARG A 103 -15.77 3.59 -45.13
N HIS A 104 -16.68 3.11 -44.29
CA HIS A 104 -18.06 3.61 -44.22
C HIS A 104 -18.85 2.96 -43.07
N VAL A 105 -19.66 3.82 -42.46
CA VAL A 105 -20.60 3.65 -41.35
C VAL A 105 -21.91 3.04 -41.84
N LEU A 106 -22.66 2.41 -40.91
CA LEU A 106 -24.12 2.17 -40.78
C LEU A 106 -24.36 0.68 -40.44
N CYS A 107 -25.32 0.22 -39.65
CA CYS A 107 -26.21 0.72 -38.60
C CYS A 107 -27.12 -0.48 -38.24
N ARG A 108 -27.57 -0.57 -36.97
CA ARG A 108 -28.75 -1.29 -36.45
C ARG A 108 -28.69 -2.82 -36.23
N GLY A 109 -29.00 -3.22 -34.99
CA GLY A 109 -29.20 -4.59 -34.51
C GLY A 109 -30.63 -5.14 -34.71
N PRO A 110 -30.99 -6.22 -33.99
CA PRO A 110 -31.98 -6.08 -32.92
C PRO A 110 -31.72 -6.92 -31.65
N GLN A 111 -32.55 -6.65 -30.65
CA GLN A 111 -32.56 -7.04 -29.23
C GLN A 111 -32.95 -8.51 -28.96
N HIS A 112 -32.56 -9.07 -27.80
CA HIS A 112 -33.44 -9.92 -26.98
C HIS A 112 -32.99 -10.06 -25.50
N GLN A 113 -33.88 -9.59 -24.61
CA GLN A 113 -34.34 -10.09 -23.28
C GLN A 113 -33.40 -10.35 -22.07
N ARG A 114 -33.84 -9.82 -20.91
CA ARG A 114 -33.35 -10.02 -19.50
C ARG A 114 -34.21 -11.07 -18.76
N PRO A 115 -33.82 -11.55 -17.55
CA PRO A 115 -34.18 -10.89 -16.25
C PRO A 115 -32.99 -10.87 -15.23
N ALA A 116 -32.77 -9.84 -14.38
CA ALA A 116 -33.31 -9.55 -13.02
C ALA A 116 -33.34 -10.79 -12.07
N GLN A 117 -32.92 -10.81 -10.78
CA GLN A 117 -32.60 -9.81 -9.76
C GLN A 117 -31.90 -10.47 -8.53
N ALA A 118 -31.02 -9.72 -7.84
CA ALA A 118 -30.76 -9.60 -6.39
C ALA A 118 -30.75 -10.79 -5.38
N GLY A 119 -29.68 -10.84 -4.56
CA GLY A 119 -29.84 -10.64 -3.11
C GLY A 119 -29.35 -11.71 -2.10
N ARG A 120 -28.27 -11.35 -1.38
CA ARG A 120 -28.04 -11.49 0.09
C ARG A 120 -27.39 -12.76 0.70
N SER A 121 -26.09 -12.59 0.99
CA SER A 121 -25.39 -12.59 2.30
C SER A 121 -25.11 -13.87 3.14
N HIS A 122 -23.83 -13.89 3.57
CA HIS A 122 -23.19 -14.49 4.76
C HIS A 122 -22.77 -15.97 4.75
N ALA A 123 -21.48 -16.19 4.50
CA ALA A 123 -20.65 -17.06 5.32
C ALA A 123 -19.22 -16.48 5.39
N ALA A 124 -18.70 -16.28 6.60
CA ALA A 124 -17.31 -15.93 6.85
C ALA A 124 -16.41 -17.11 6.46
N GLY A 125 -16.10 -17.23 5.17
CA GLY A 125 -15.14 -18.19 4.66
C GLY A 125 -13.72 -17.68 4.91
N ARG A 126 -12.91 -18.45 5.64
CA ARG A 126 -11.45 -18.30 5.60
C ARG A 126 -11.01 -18.52 4.14
N LEU A 127 -10.82 -17.44 3.39
CA LEU A 127 -10.12 -17.48 2.12
C LEU A 127 -8.63 -17.47 2.42
N LEU A 128 -8.05 -18.67 2.53
CA LEU A 128 -6.65 -18.87 2.22
C LEU A 128 -6.53 -18.65 0.71
N GLY A 129 -6.35 -17.40 0.28
CA GLY A 129 -5.77 -17.12 -1.03
C GLY A 129 -4.46 -17.91 -1.13
N GLN A 130 -4.18 -18.53 -2.27
CA GLN A 130 -3.04 -19.43 -2.44
C GLN A 130 -1.72 -18.71 -2.12
N ALA A 131 -1.30 -18.78 -0.86
CA ALA A 131 0.06 -18.47 -0.45
C ALA A 131 0.93 -19.57 -1.04
N ARG A 132 1.71 -19.23 -2.07
CA ARG A 132 2.81 -20.10 -2.49
C ARG A 132 3.82 -20.07 -1.34
N LEU A 133 3.84 -21.15 -0.54
CA LEU A 133 4.94 -21.44 0.37
C LEU A 133 6.22 -21.54 -0.47
N TYR A 134 6.99 -20.46 -0.54
CA TYR A 134 8.32 -20.47 -1.15
C TYR A 134 9.28 -21.10 -0.15
N ALA A 135 9.46 -22.42 -0.27
CA ALA A 135 10.41 -23.17 0.54
C ALA A 135 11.86 -22.82 0.14
N PRO A 136 12.78 -22.61 1.10
CA PRO A 136 14.18 -22.31 0.78
C PRO A 136 14.91 -23.57 0.31
N SER A 137 15.66 -23.46 -0.80
CA SER A 137 16.64 -24.47 -1.21
C SER A 137 17.90 -24.36 -0.32
N ARG A 138 18.00 -25.24 0.67
CA ARG A 138 19.21 -25.45 1.50
C ARG A 138 20.31 -26.14 0.69
N ALA A 139 21.04 -25.42 -0.14
CA ALA A 139 22.35 -25.86 -0.63
C ALA A 139 23.07 -24.70 -1.34
N LEU A 140 23.85 -23.91 -0.59
CA LEU A 140 25.07 -23.21 -1.06
C LEU A 140 25.72 -22.27 -0.03
N LEU A 141 25.34 -22.32 1.25
CA LEU A 141 25.99 -21.51 2.30
C LEU A 141 27.15 -22.25 3.00
N ARG A 142 28.14 -22.70 2.23
CA ARG A 142 29.45 -23.13 2.78
C ARG A 142 30.56 -22.80 1.79
N LEU A 143 31.02 -21.56 1.81
CA LEU A 143 32.39 -21.12 1.48
C LEU A 143 32.38 -19.59 1.37
N GLN A 144 32.73 -18.88 2.46
CA GLN A 144 33.45 -17.58 2.40
C GLN A 144 33.67 -16.86 3.74
N LEU A 145 33.29 -17.41 4.89
CA LEU A 145 33.64 -16.82 6.19
C LEU A 145 34.90 -17.47 6.78
N ALA A 146 36.04 -17.17 6.18
CA ALA A 146 37.35 -17.44 6.76
C ALA A 146 38.36 -16.38 6.30
N ARG A 147 38.30 -15.19 6.92
CA ARG A 147 39.41 -14.24 7.15
C ARG A 147 38.87 -12.88 7.59
N ALA A 148 38.85 -12.64 8.89
CA ALA A 148 39.20 -11.36 9.52
C ALA A 148 38.85 -11.43 11.01
N GLY A 149 39.78 -11.93 11.80
CA GLY A 149 39.72 -11.85 13.25
C GLY A 149 40.60 -10.72 13.79
N ARG A 150 40.01 -9.96 14.72
CA ARG A 150 40.60 -9.36 15.94
C ARG A 150 41.31 -8.00 15.81
N ARG A 151 40.69 -6.95 16.38
CA ARG A 151 40.98 -6.34 17.72
C ARG A 151 40.55 -4.86 17.75
N ALA A 152 39.60 -4.52 18.63
CA ALA A 152 39.66 -3.34 19.52
C ALA A 152 38.46 -3.40 20.48
N ARG A 153 38.74 -3.31 21.78
CA ARG A 153 37.80 -3.25 22.90
C ARG A 153 37.81 -1.82 23.45
N ASP A 154 36.61 -1.29 23.72
CA ASP A 154 36.18 -0.59 24.95
C ASP A 154 35.34 0.69 24.75
N ALA A 155 34.23 0.70 25.50
CA ALA A 155 33.41 1.81 26.01
C ALA A 155 32.47 2.61 25.08
N ALA A 156 31.26 2.07 24.89
CA ALA A 156 29.95 2.73 25.00
C ALA A 156 28.91 1.75 24.42
N LEU A 157 28.03 1.17 25.24
CA LEU A 157 27.14 0.07 24.87
C LEU A 157 26.27 0.42 23.64
N PRO A 158 26.59 -0.05 22.42
CA PRO A 158 25.66 0.02 21.31
C PRO A 158 24.76 -1.20 21.44
N LEU A 159 23.51 -1.07 21.03
CA LEU A 159 22.70 -2.23 20.68
C LEU A 159 23.47 -2.95 19.56
N LEU A 160 24.28 -3.95 19.93
CA LEU A 160 25.02 -4.77 18.99
C LEU A 160 23.98 -5.59 18.26
N LEU A 161 23.43 -5.03 17.18
CA LEU A 161 22.84 -5.81 16.11
C LEU A 161 23.96 -6.72 15.67
N ASP A 162 23.96 -7.95 16.19
CA ASP A 162 24.71 -9.04 15.64
C ASP A 162 24.54 -8.95 14.12
N GLN A 163 25.62 -8.72 13.37
CA GLN A 163 25.60 -8.83 11.91
C GLN A 163 25.51 -10.31 11.53
N GLY A 164 24.61 -11.03 12.19
CA GLY A 164 24.17 -12.36 11.81
C GLY A 164 23.48 -12.27 10.46
N ALA A 165 23.52 -13.38 9.72
CA ALA A 165 22.84 -13.50 8.45
C ALA A 165 21.40 -13.01 8.59
N LEU A 166 20.99 -12.07 7.73
CA LEU A 166 19.64 -11.53 7.74
C LEU A 166 18.65 -12.69 7.66
N THR A 167 17.78 -12.81 8.66
CA THR A 167 16.82 -13.91 8.75
C THR A 167 15.60 -13.62 7.86
N THR A 168 14.86 -14.68 7.53
CA THR A 168 13.60 -14.55 6.81
C THR A 168 12.56 -13.81 7.68
N LEU A 169 11.76 -12.95 7.05
CA LEU A 169 10.65 -12.22 7.67
C LEU A 169 9.32 -12.78 7.16
N THR A 170 8.40 -13.17 8.03
CA THR A 170 7.00 -13.42 7.64
C THR A 170 6.19 -12.13 7.75
N LEU A 171 5.86 -11.55 6.60
CA LEU A 171 5.10 -10.30 6.50
C LEU A 171 3.61 -10.60 6.30
N ALA A 172 2.76 -9.83 6.97
CA ALA A 172 1.33 -9.73 6.65
C ALA A 172 0.97 -8.32 6.17
N ALA A 173 0.44 -8.20 4.96
CA ALA A 173 -0.16 -6.97 4.44
C ALA A 173 -1.68 -7.02 4.60
N LEU A 174 -2.26 -6.04 5.30
CA LEU A 174 -3.68 -6.00 5.58
C LEU A 174 -4.41 -5.10 4.57
N ALA A 175 -5.31 -5.70 3.79
CA ALA A 175 -6.34 -4.98 3.08
C ALA A 175 -7.48 -4.67 4.07
N TRP A 176 -7.51 -3.43 4.57
CA TRP A 176 -8.39 -3.02 5.68
C TRP A 176 -9.79 -2.71 5.16
N PRO A 177 -10.83 -3.46 5.59
CA PRO A 177 -12.20 -3.05 5.31
C PRO A 177 -12.53 -1.82 6.17
N VAL A 178 -12.83 -0.69 5.54
CA VAL A 178 -13.31 0.51 6.22
C VAL A 178 -14.71 0.21 6.76
N GLU A 179 -14.93 0.47 8.04
CA GLU A 179 -16.23 0.23 8.69
C GLU A 179 -16.58 1.36 9.66
N PRO A 180 -17.87 1.66 9.86
CA PRO A 180 -18.28 2.59 10.92
C PRO A 180 -17.77 2.12 12.28
N THR A 181 -17.17 3.04 13.05
CA THR A 181 -16.68 2.76 14.40
C THR A 181 -17.39 3.65 15.42
N ALA A 182 -17.55 3.14 16.65
CA ALA A 182 -18.19 3.87 17.74
C ALA A 182 -17.23 4.82 18.48
N GLY A 183 -15.93 4.77 18.17
CA GLY A 183 -14.88 5.55 18.83
C GLY A 183 -13.60 4.74 19.00
N ILE A 184 -12.61 5.32 19.70
CA ILE A 184 -11.26 4.76 19.81
C ILE A 184 -11.26 3.33 20.37
N ALA A 185 -12.09 3.02 21.36
CA ALA A 185 -12.16 1.68 21.94
C ALA A 185 -12.66 0.62 20.94
N ALA A 186 -13.64 0.96 20.10
CA ALA A 186 -14.15 0.05 19.07
C ALA A 186 -13.13 -0.14 17.93
N TYR A 187 -12.43 0.93 17.55
CA TYR A 187 -11.29 0.85 16.62
C TYR A 187 -10.16 -0.02 17.18
N ALA A 188 -9.78 0.16 18.44
CA ALA A 188 -8.77 -0.65 19.11
C ALA A 188 -9.16 -2.13 19.13
N ALA A 189 -10.43 -2.45 19.40
CA ALA A 189 -10.93 -3.82 19.35
C ALA A 189 -10.89 -4.40 17.93
N LYS A 190 -11.17 -3.61 16.89
CA LYS A 190 -11.05 -4.04 15.48
C LYS A 190 -9.59 -4.28 15.11
N LEU A 191 -8.71 -3.37 15.49
CA LEU A 191 -7.26 -3.51 15.32
C LEU A 191 -6.75 -4.79 15.99
N ASP A 192 -7.12 -5.05 17.24
CA ASP A 192 -6.71 -6.25 17.97
C ASP A 192 -7.15 -7.54 17.27
N ARG A 193 -8.37 -7.59 16.71
CA ARG A 193 -8.81 -8.77 15.96
C ARG A 193 -7.92 -9.05 14.76
N TRP A 194 -7.60 -8.02 13.97
CA TRP A 194 -6.77 -8.17 12.77
C TRP A 194 -5.31 -8.47 13.09
N VAL A 195 -4.71 -7.74 14.03
CA VAL A 195 -3.32 -7.96 14.46
C VAL A 195 -3.17 -9.32 15.14
N GLY A 196 -4.13 -9.71 15.98
CA GLY A 196 -4.18 -11.03 16.60
C GLY A 196 -4.30 -12.16 15.57
N ALA A 197 -5.15 -11.98 14.54
CA ALA A 197 -5.26 -12.94 13.44
C ALA A 197 -3.95 -13.03 12.63
N ALA A 198 -3.29 -11.91 12.37
CA ALA A 198 -1.99 -11.89 11.69
C ALA A 198 -0.92 -12.63 12.51
N LYS A 199 -0.85 -12.36 13.82
CA LYS A 199 0.07 -13.06 14.72
C LYS A 199 -0.20 -14.56 14.78
N ALA A 200 -1.47 -14.96 14.86
CA ALA A 200 -1.88 -16.36 14.83
C ALA A 200 -1.54 -17.04 13.50
N GLY A 201 -1.49 -16.27 12.39
CA GLY A 201 -0.99 -16.71 11.09
C GLY A 201 0.53 -16.77 10.97
N GLY A 202 1.27 -16.47 12.04
CA GLY A 202 2.74 -16.52 12.06
C GLY A 202 3.42 -15.24 11.57
N ALA A 203 2.71 -14.12 11.45
CA ALA A 203 3.33 -12.86 11.06
C ALA A 203 4.33 -12.36 12.12
N ASP A 204 5.47 -11.92 11.62
CA ASP A 204 6.52 -11.23 12.35
C ASP A 204 6.32 -9.70 12.31
N LEU A 205 5.87 -9.20 11.16
CA LEU A 205 5.54 -7.80 10.90
C LEU A 205 4.18 -7.70 10.19
N VAL A 206 3.36 -6.73 10.61
CA VAL A 206 2.10 -6.36 9.94
C VAL A 206 2.21 -4.96 9.37
N VAL A 207 1.83 -4.79 8.10
CA VAL A 207 1.63 -3.49 7.47
C VAL A 207 0.15 -3.25 7.23
N MET A 208 -0.32 -2.09 7.66
CA MET A 208 -1.70 -1.64 7.52
C MET A 208 -1.78 -0.40 6.65
N PRO A 209 -2.98 -0.04 6.17
CA PRO A 209 -3.13 1.02 5.18
C PRO A 209 -3.00 2.45 5.70
N GLU A 210 -2.68 3.36 4.78
CA GLU A 210 -2.71 4.79 5.06
C GLU A 210 -4.10 5.19 5.54
N TYR A 211 -4.17 6.08 6.54
CA TYR A 211 -5.41 6.62 7.07
C TYR A 211 -6.46 5.57 7.50
N ALA A 212 -6.08 4.32 7.77
CA ALA A 212 -7.02 3.31 8.29
C ALA A 212 -7.76 3.76 9.56
N CYS A 213 -7.14 4.63 10.37
CA CYS A 213 -7.79 5.20 11.56
C CYS A 213 -8.79 6.33 11.27
N VAL A 214 -8.81 6.91 10.07
CA VAL A 214 -9.71 8.03 9.72
C VAL A 214 -11.18 7.59 9.72
N GLU A 215 -11.48 6.29 9.75
CA GLU A 215 -12.84 5.79 10.00
C GLU A 215 -13.41 6.29 11.35
N LEU A 216 -12.53 6.67 12.29
CA LEU A 216 -12.88 7.34 13.54
C LEU A 216 -13.35 8.79 13.36
N GLY A 217 -13.00 9.47 12.28
CA GLY A 217 -13.20 10.91 12.09
C GLY A 217 -14.66 11.32 12.30
N ALA A 218 -15.57 10.59 11.67
CA ALA A 218 -17.01 10.79 11.84
C ALA A 218 -17.46 10.64 13.31
N ALA A 219 -16.99 9.61 14.01
CA ALA A 219 -17.37 9.36 15.40
C ALA A 219 -16.80 10.41 16.36
N LEU A 220 -15.55 10.82 16.15
CA LEU A 220 -14.87 11.83 16.95
C LEU A 220 -15.44 13.24 16.73
N ALA A 221 -15.91 13.53 15.51
CA ALA A 221 -16.53 14.82 15.16
C ALA A 221 -18.02 14.93 15.56
N GLY A 222 -18.58 13.95 16.29
CA GLY A 222 -19.97 14.01 16.76
C GLY A 222 -21.02 13.36 15.83
N ARG A 223 -20.57 12.56 14.85
CA ARG A 223 -21.36 11.92 13.77
C ARG A 223 -21.96 12.94 12.80
N ASN A 224 -21.87 12.67 11.49
CA ASN A 224 -22.28 13.59 10.42
C ASN A 224 -21.51 14.92 10.44
N ALA A 225 -20.17 14.84 10.45
CA ALA A 225 -19.35 16.02 10.31
C ALA A 225 -19.74 16.81 9.03
N PRO A 226 -19.81 18.15 9.09
CA PRO A 226 -20.27 18.95 7.97
C PRO A 226 -19.26 18.97 6.81
N ASP A 227 -17.99 18.71 7.09
CA ASP A 227 -16.89 18.74 6.13
C ASP A 227 -15.69 17.90 6.59
N ALA A 228 -14.81 17.61 5.63
CA ALA A 228 -13.60 16.83 5.86
C ALA A 228 -12.59 17.54 6.79
N ALA A 229 -12.60 18.87 6.86
CA ALA A 229 -11.73 19.65 7.75
C ALA A 229 -12.11 19.46 9.22
N THR A 230 -13.39 19.28 9.52
CA THR A 230 -13.90 19.01 10.86
C THR A 230 -13.52 17.61 11.34
N GLU A 231 -13.65 16.60 10.48
CA GLU A 231 -13.14 15.24 10.78
C GLU A 231 -11.62 15.26 11.01
N LEU A 232 -10.88 15.98 10.16
CA LEU A 232 -9.43 16.10 10.31
C LEU A 232 -9.03 16.72 11.66
N ARG A 233 -9.67 17.82 12.08
CA ARG A 233 -9.40 18.45 13.39
C ARG A 233 -9.64 17.48 14.54
N ALA A 234 -10.78 16.77 14.52
CA ALA A 234 -11.11 15.79 15.54
C ALA A 234 -10.09 14.61 15.57
N MET A 235 -9.65 14.15 14.40
CA MET A 235 -8.60 13.12 14.29
C MET A 235 -7.26 13.60 14.85
N VAL A 236 -6.87 14.84 14.54
CA VAL A 236 -5.63 15.44 15.05
C VAL A 236 -5.68 15.61 16.57
N GLU A 237 -6.82 16.04 17.13
CA GLU A 237 -7.02 16.17 18.58
C GLU A 237 -6.98 14.80 19.30
N ALA A 238 -7.47 13.75 18.64
CA ALA A 238 -7.47 12.39 19.16
C ALA A 238 -6.17 11.60 18.88
N SER A 239 -5.18 12.17 18.20
CA SER A 239 -4.06 11.42 17.63
C SER A 239 -3.28 10.62 18.66
N ASP A 240 -3.09 11.16 19.86
CA ASP A 240 -2.37 10.49 20.94
C ASP A 240 -3.11 9.25 21.45
N GLY A 241 -4.44 9.34 21.58
CA GLY A 241 -5.28 8.20 21.96
C GLY A 241 -5.32 7.12 20.89
N VAL A 242 -5.35 7.53 19.61
CA VAL A 242 -5.28 6.60 18.46
C VAL A 242 -3.92 5.91 18.41
N LEU A 243 -2.82 6.66 18.56
CA LEU A 243 -1.47 6.11 18.61
C LEU A 243 -1.28 5.16 19.80
N ALA A 244 -1.86 5.48 20.95
CA ALA A 244 -1.84 4.60 22.12
C ALA A 244 -2.58 3.27 21.86
N ALA A 245 -3.73 3.31 21.17
CA ALA A 245 -4.42 2.09 20.75
C ALA A 245 -3.58 1.24 19.78
N MET A 246 -2.93 1.88 18.80
CA MET A 246 -2.01 1.23 17.88
C MET A 246 -0.83 0.57 18.59
N ARG A 247 -0.20 1.31 19.51
CA ARG A 247 0.89 0.81 20.36
C ARG A 247 0.45 -0.37 21.23
N GLY A 248 -0.75 -0.28 21.80
CA GLY A 248 -1.35 -1.32 22.63
C GLY A 248 -1.52 -2.63 21.87
N ALA A 249 -1.95 -2.60 20.61
CA ALA A 249 -2.09 -3.80 19.78
C ALA A 249 -0.74 -4.49 19.53
N ALA A 250 0.30 -3.72 19.20
CA ALA A 250 1.65 -4.27 18.99
C ALA A 250 2.19 -4.96 20.26
N LEU A 251 2.03 -4.31 21.42
CA LEU A 251 2.41 -4.84 22.73
C LEU A 251 1.66 -6.13 23.08
N ARG A 252 0.33 -6.13 22.95
CA ARG A 252 -0.53 -7.28 23.29
C ARG A 252 -0.17 -8.53 22.49
N HIS A 253 0.21 -8.35 21.23
CA HIS A 253 0.49 -9.47 20.32
C HIS A 253 1.98 -9.76 20.14
N GLY A 254 2.87 -8.96 20.75
CA GLY A 254 4.33 -9.13 20.63
C GLY A 254 4.77 -9.17 19.17
N ILE A 255 4.39 -8.15 18.39
CA ILE A 255 4.58 -8.12 16.94
C ILE A 255 5.07 -6.74 16.46
N TRP A 256 5.86 -6.73 15.39
CA TRP A 256 6.17 -5.48 14.70
C TRP A 256 4.95 -5.00 13.93
N LEU A 257 4.59 -3.73 14.08
CA LEU A 257 3.37 -3.19 13.51
C LEU A 257 3.64 -1.84 12.86
N GLN A 258 3.38 -1.76 11.56
CA GLN A 258 3.14 -0.51 10.84
C GLN A 258 1.61 -0.37 10.77
N PRO A 259 0.95 0.36 11.71
CA PRO A 259 -0.50 0.36 11.88
C PRO A 259 -1.21 1.32 10.92
N GLY A 260 -0.61 1.61 9.76
CA GLY A 260 -1.10 2.62 8.86
C GLY A 260 -0.60 4.01 9.22
N THR A 261 -1.33 5.03 8.82
CA THR A 261 -0.96 6.41 9.11
C THR A 261 -2.08 7.18 9.78
N LEU A 262 -1.74 8.29 10.42
CA LEU A 262 -2.68 9.19 11.05
C LEU A 262 -2.26 10.65 10.89
N PRO A 263 -3.21 11.60 10.79
CA PRO A 263 -2.90 13.02 10.79
C PRO A 263 -2.43 13.45 12.18
N MET A 264 -1.28 14.12 12.26
CA MET A 264 -0.70 14.59 13.52
C MET A 264 -0.20 16.02 13.40
N ARG A 265 -0.21 16.77 14.52
CA ARG A 265 0.43 18.09 14.56
C ARG A 265 1.96 17.97 14.45
N ALA A 266 2.55 18.86 13.68
CA ALA A 266 3.99 19.09 13.58
C ALA A 266 4.24 20.61 13.55
N GLY A 267 4.43 21.21 14.74
CA GLY A 267 4.40 22.66 14.89
C GLY A 267 3.02 23.22 14.53
N ASP A 268 3.00 24.22 13.65
CA ASP A 268 1.77 24.86 13.16
C ASP A 268 1.12 24.10 11.98
N ALA A 269 1.75 23.02 11.49
CA ALA A 269 1.25 22.22 10.38
C ALA A 269 0.63 20.89 10.86
N VAL A 270 -0.20 20.30 10.01
CA VAL A 270 -0.66 18.91 10.13
C VAL A 270 0.10 18.07 9.11
N VAL A 271 0.64 16.92 9.51
CA VAL A 271 1.34 15.97 8.64
C VAL A 271 0.65 14.62 8.67
N ASN A 272 0.77 13.86 7.58
CA ASN A 272 0.42 12.45 7.52
C ASN A 272 1.59 11.61 8.04
N ARG A 273 1.43 11.00 9.22
CA ARG A 273 2.52 10.32 9.93
C ARG A 273 2.28 8.81 9.99
N ALA A 274 3.31 8.06 9.61
CA ALA A 274 3.37 6.60 9.64
C ALA A 274 4.26 6.12 10.80
N PRO A 275 3.68 5.63 11.91
CA PRO A 275 4.46 4.93 12.94
C PRO A 275 4.94 3.56 12.44
N LEU A 276 6.09 3.16 12.95
CA LEU A 276 6.53 1.76 13.07
C LEU A 276 6.68 1.46 14.56
N VAL A 277 5.90 0.50 15.05
CA VAL A 277 5.85 0.09 16.45
C VAL A 277 6.56 -1.25 16.61
N ALA A 278 7.55 -1.29 17.50
CA ALA A 278 8.24 -2.52 17.87
C ALA A 278 7.41 -3.36 18.86
N PRO A 279 7.67 -4.68 19.01
CA PRO A 279 6.96 -5.55 19.96
C PRO A 279 7.04 -5.09 21.43
N ASP A 280 8.07 -4.33 21.78
CA ASP A 280 8.27 -3.73 23.11
C ASP A 280 7.60 -2.35 23.26
N GLY A 281 6.87 -1.91 22.23
CA GLY A 281 6.15 -0.65 22.21
C GLY A 281 7.00 0.58 21.91
N ARG A 282 8.29 0.46 21.56
CA ARG A 282 9.04 1.60 20.98
C ARG A 282 8.42 2.02 19.66
N ILE A 283 8.47 3.31 19.35
CA ILE A 283 7.89 3.88 18.13
C ILE A 283 8.92 4.74 17.41
N ALA A 284 9.01 4.56 16.10
CA ALA A 284 9.68 5.47 15.18
C ALA A 284 8.68 5.96 14.12
N MET A 285 8.94 7.11 13.51
CA MET A 285 7.97 7.80 12.64
C MET A 285 8.57 8.19 11.29
N GLN A 286 7.82 7.91 10.21
CA GLN A 286 7.98 8.47 8.87
C GLN A 286 6.84 9.43 8.59
N ASP A 287 7.12 10.61 8.04
CA ASP A 287 6.07 11.51 7.54
C ASP A 287 5.95 11.36 6.02
N LYS A 288 4.74 11.41 5.47
CA LYS A 288 4.53 11.36 4.02
C LYS A 288 5.16 12.59 3.36
N CYS A 289 5.90 12.37 2.27
CA CYS A 289 6.70 13.42 1.65
C CYS A 289 5.99 14.08 0.46
N ARG A 290 5.25 13.30 -0.33
CA ARG A 290 4.55 13.76 -1.53
C ARG A 290 3.06 13.84 -1.23
N MET A 291 2.49 15.04 -1.30
CA MET A 291 1.07 15.26 -1.04
C MET A 291 0.25 15.14 -2.31
N THR A 292 -0.92 14.52 -2.17
CA THR A 292 -1.97 14.57 -3.19
C THR A 292 -2.64 15.94 -3.22
N ARG A 293 -3.41 16.19 -4.29
CA ARG A 293 -4.26 17.39 -4.38
C ARG A 293 -5.29 17.46 -3.28
N PHE A 294 -5.88 16.32 -2.88
CA PHE A 294 -6.83 16.28 -1.78
C PHE A 294 -6.19 16.75 -0.46
N GLU A 295 -5.03 16.19 -0.12
CA GLU A 295 -4.27 16.56 1.08
C GLU A 295 -3.92 18.05 1.14
N THR A 296 -3.44 18.61 0.03
CA THR A 296 -2.98 20.01 -0.02
C THR A 296 -4.12 21.01 -0.18
N GLU A 297 -5.07 20.76 -1.08
CA GLU A 297 -6.10 21.74 -1.46
C GLU A 297 -7.35 21.68 -0.58
N HIS A 298 -7.64 20.54 0.07
CA HIS A 298 -8.88 20.33 0.84
C HIS A 298 -8.61 20.06 2.32
N TRP A 299 -7.55 19.33 2.64
CA TRP A 299 -7.22 18.93 4.00
C TRP A 299 -6.20 19.85 4.69
N GLY A 300 -5.38 20.57 3.94
CA GLY A 300 -4.31 21.38 4.51
C GLY A 300 -3.21 20.54 5.20
N VAL A 301 -3.03 19.30 4.75
CA VAL A 301 -1.94 18.43 5.20
C VAL A 301 -0.67 18.80 4.45
N SER A 302 0.41 18.99 5.21
CA SER A 302 1.71 19.43 4.72
C SER A 302 2.66 18.26 4.48
N SER A 303 3.60 18.47 3.55
CA SER A 303 4.71 17.56 3.31
C SER A 303 5.58 17.41 4.56
N GLY A 304 6.00 16.19 4.82
CA GLY A 304 6.82 15.79 5.94
C GLY A 304 8.33 15.91 5.73
N ALA A 305 9.08 15.45 6.73
CA ALA A 305 10.53 15.31 6.65
C ALA A 305 10.96 14.23 5.62
N PRO A 306 12.21 14.28 5.10
CA PRO A 306 12.74 13.30 4.15
C PRO A 306 12.58 11.84 4.60
N PRO A 307 12.62 10.88 3.65
CA PRO A 307 12.40 9.47 3.96
C PRO A 307 13.54 8.91 4.83
N LYS A 308 13.15 8.08 5.80
CA LYS A 308 14.04 7.44 6.78
C LYS A 308 14.06 5.92 6.57
N VAL A 309 15.02 5.29 7.22
CA VAL A 309 15.10 3.83 7.35
C VAL A 309 14.99 3.44 8.81
N PHE A 310 14.48 2.24 9.05
CA PHE A 310 14.17 1.71 10.37
C PHE A 310 14.98 0.46 10.62
N ASP A 311 15.77 0.44 11.68
CA ASP A 311 16.49 -0.76 12.11
C ASP A 311 15.51 -1.77 12.72
N THR A 312 15.52 -2.99 12.18
CA THR A 312 14.71 -4.12 12.64
C THR A 312 15.59 -5.36 12.84
N PRO A 313 15.10 -6.43 13.50
CA PRO A 313 15.84 -7.70 13.61
C PRO A 313 16.19 -8.34 12.26
N TRP A 314 15.53 -7.94 11.17
CA TRP A 314 15.77 -8.43 9.82
C TRP A 314 16.61 -7.46 8.97
N GLY A 315 17.25 -6.46 9.58
CA GLY A 315 17.94 -5.38 8.87
C GLY A 315 17.07 -4.15 8.67
N ARG A 316 17.49 -3.23 7.80
CA ARG A 316 16.78 -1.97 7.59
C ARG A 316 15.59 -2.11 6.67
N ILE A 317 14.47 -1.50 7.04
CA ILE A 317 13.29 -1.37 6.19
C ILE A 317 12.93 0.09 6.00
N GLY A 318 12.14 0.39 4.98
CA GLY A 318 11.64 1.72 4.64
C GLY A 318 10.12 1.81 4.64
N ILE A 319 9.60 3.02 4.66
CA ILE A 319 8.17 3.33 4.51
C ILE A 319 8.01 4.40 3.43
N ALA A 320 7.18 4.14 2.43
CA ALA A 320 6.79 5.09 1.39
C ALA A 320 5.26 5.18 1.36
N VAL A 321 4.69 6.27 1.88
CA VAL A 321 3.25 6.36 2.10
C VAL A 321 2.55 6.71 0.78
N CYS A 322 1.75 5.78 0.28
CA CYS A 322 0.83 5.98 -0.85
C CYS A 322 1.50 6.65 -2.06
N TYR A 323 1.22 7.94 -2.25
CA TYR A 323 1.74 8.75 -3.34
C TYR A 323 3.28 8.77 -3.40
N ASP A 324 3.97 8.63 -2.27
CA ASP A 324 5.44 8.51 -2.24
C ASP A 324 5.96 7.35 -3.12
N ALA A 325 5.21 6.24 -3.22
CA ALA A 325 5.62 5.07 -4.00
C ALA A 325 5.60 5.32 -5.52
N GLU A 326 4.88 6.34 -5.99
CA GLU A 326 4.89 6.74 -7.40
C GLU A 326 6.24 7.36 -7.82
N PHE A 327 7.06 7.81 -6.87
CA PHE A 327 8.30 8.55 -7.15
C PHE A 327 9.56 7.70 -6.90
N PRO A 328 10.44 7.53 -7.91
CA PRO A 328 11.64 6.70 -7.78
C PRO A 328 12.62 7.16 -6.69
N ASP A 329 12.84 8.47 -6.58
CA ASP A 329 13.81 9.10 -5.67
C ASP A 329 13.53 8.76 -4.19
N MET A 330 12.25 8.71 -3.82
CA MET A 330 11.79 8.45 -2.47
C MET A 330 12.18 7.07 -1.95
N VAL A 331 11.97 6.03 -2.76
CA VAL A 331 12.36 4.66 -2.40
C VAL A 331 13.85 4.46 -2.59
N ARG A 332 14.43 5.05 -3.65
CA ARG A 332 15.86 4.93 -3.92
C ARG A 332 16.69 5.40 -2.74
N ALA A 333 16.37 6.56 -2.16
CA ALA A 333 17.07 7.09 -0.99
C ALA A 333 17.05 6.13 0.21
N GLN A 334 15.94 5.41 0.43
CA GLN A 334 15.83 4.43 1.51
C GLN A 334 16.65 3.18 1.22
N VAL A 335 16.64 2.70 -0.03
CA VAL A 335 17.41 1.51 -0.43
C VAL A 335 18.92 1.79 -0.39
N GLU A 336 19.36 2.99 -0.79
CA GLU A 336 20.76 3.42 -0.64
C GLU A 336 21.17 3.53 0.83
N ALA A 337 20.24 3.88 1.72
CA ALA A 337 20.42 3.81 3.17
C ALA A 337 20.34 2.38 3.74
N GLY A 338 20.21 1.36 2.89
CA GLY A 338 20.26 -0.05 3.25
C GLY A 338 18.90 -0.72 3.43
N ALA A 339 17.78 -0.05 3.08
CA ALA A 339 16.47 -0.68 3.13
C ALA A 339 16.37 -1.82 2.10
N TRP A 340 15.97 -3.00 2.56
CA TRP A 340 15.74 -4.16 1.68
C TRP A 340 14.25 -4.46 1.45
N LEU A 341 13.39 -3.92 2.31
CA LEU A 341 11.93 -3.96 2.22
C LEU A 341 11.35 -2.55 2.36
N ILE A 342 10.38 -2.22 1.53
CA ILE A 342 9.60 -0.98 1.60
C ILE A 342 8.14 -1.30 1.91
N LEU A 343 7.62 -0.69 2.97
CA LEU A 343 6.22 -0.75 3.34
C LEU A 343 5.47 0.42 2.68
N VAL A 344 4.36 0.12 2.01
CA VAL A 344 3.53 1.08 1.27
C VAL A 344 2.10 1.04 1.83
N PRO A 345 1.84 1.71 2.96
CA PRO A 345 0.48 1.98 3.39
C PRO A 345 -0.18 2.89 2.35
N THR A 346 -1.40 2.56 1.90
CA THR A 346 -2.09 3.33 0.84
C THR A 346 -3.58 3.50 1.09
N CYS A 347 -4.11 4.65 0.68
CA CYS A 347 -5.53 5.00 0.72
C CYS A 347 -5.90 5.59 -0.64
N THR A 348 -6.71 4.88 -1.42
CA THR A 348 -7.08 5.30 -2.80
C THR A 348 -8.56 5.11 -3.03
N ASP A 349 -9.18 6.15 -3.56
CA ASP A 349 -10.62 6.29 -3.82
C ASP A 349 -11.06 5.74 -5.19
N THR A 350 -10.11 5.32 -6.03
CA THR A 350 -10.38 4.94 -7.42
C THR A 350 -9.46 3.84 -7.90
N ASP A 351 -9.92 3.06 -8.89
CA ASP A 351 -9.09 2.10 -9.63
C ASP A 351 -7.86 2.76 -10.26
N HIS A 352 -7.97 4.03 -10.65
CA HIS A 352 -6.85 4.82 -11.14
C HIS A 352 -5.80 5.04 -10.04
N GLY A 353 -6.23 5.43 -8.83
CA GLY A 353 -5.36 5.57 -7.67
C GLY A 353 -4.66 4.24 -7.33
N PHE A 354 -5.44 3.18 -7.18
CA PHE A 354 -4.93 1.83 -6.94
C PHE A 354 -3.88 1.43 -8.00
N SER A 355 -4.20 1.62 -9.28
CA SER A 355 -3.32 1.25 -10.38
C SER A 355 -1.99 2.01 -10.34
N ARG A 356 -1.99 3.31 -10.04
CA ARG A 356 -0.75 4.10 -9.95
C ARG A 356 0.14 3.61 -8.81
N VAL A 357 -0.42 3.41 -7.62
CA VAL A 357 0.34 2.90 -6.47
C VAL A 357 0.88 1.50 -6.74
N ARG A 358 0.05 0.61 -7.33
CA ARG A 358 0.46 -0.75 -7.70
C ARG A 358 1.59 -0.76 -8.74
N ILE A 359 1.48 0.06 -9.80
CA ILE A 359 2.52 0.17 -10.83
C ILE A 359 3.79 0.76 -10.22
N GLY A 360 3.66 1.83 -9.42
CA GLY A 360 4.75 2.45 -8.68
C GLY A 360 5.48 1.41 -7.83
N ALA A 361 4.79 0.73 -6.93
CA ALA A 361 5.35 -0.29 -6.05
C ALA A 361 6.11 -1.39 -6.80
N ARG A 362 5.54 -1.89 -7.90
CA ARG A 362 6.21 -2.89 -8.77
C ARG A 362 7.47 -2.32 -9.43
N ALA A 363 7.41 -1.08 -9.91
CA ALA A 363 8.57 -0.40 -10.47
C ALA A 363 9.66 -0.19 -9.41
N ARG A 364 9.32 0.22 -8.19
CA ARG A 364 10.26 0.39 -7.07
C ARG A 364 10.94 -0.93 -6.71
N ALA A 365 10.20 -2.04 -6.65
CA ALA A 365 10.74 -3.38 -6.38
C ALA A 365 11.74 -3.82 -7.45
N MET A 366 11.40 -3.61 -8.73
CA MET A 366 12.24 -3.94 -9.88
C MET A 366 13.51 -3.09 -9.91
N GLU A 367 13.37 -1.77 -9.91
CA GLU A 367 14.47 -0.84 -10.18
C GLU A 367 15.49 -0.79 -9.03
N ASN A 368 15.05 -1.02 -7.79
CA ASN A 368 15.90 -1.04 -6.61
C ASN A 368 16.33 -2.45 -6.20
N GLN A 369 15.84 -3.49 -6.90
CA GLN A 369 16.02 -4.89 -6.53
C GLN A 369 15.77 -5.10 -5.02
N CYS A 370 14.57 -4.72 -4.56
CA CYS A 370 14.12 -4.80 -3.16
C CYS A 370 12.70 -5.40 -3.09
N PHE A 371 12.21 -5.73 -1.89
CA PHE A 371 10.80 -6.06 -1.71
C PHE A 371 9.96 -4.80 -1.48
N VAL A 372 8.71 -4.84 -1.92
CA VAL A 372 7.72 -3.78 -1.66
C VAL A 372 6.39 -4.42 -1.27
N ALA A 373 5.78 -3.94 -0.19
CA ALA A 373 4.51 -4.46 0.31
C ALA A 373 3.46 -3.36 0.41
N VAL A 374 2.35 -3.53 -0.29
CA VAL A 374 1.24 -2.58 -0.36
C VAL A 374 0.09 -3.07 0.52
N ALA A 375 -0.43 -2.18 1.37
CA ALA A 375 -1.61 -2.41 2.20
C ALA A 375 -2.66 -1.31 1.94
N PRO A 376 -3.82 -1.63 1.34
CA PRO A 376 -4.85 -0.64 1.01
C PRO A 376 -6.03 -0.61 2.00
N THR A 377 -6.65 0.55 2.17
CA THR A 377 -8.04 0.66 2.65
C THR A 377 -8.98 0.15 1.56
N LEU A 378 -10.10 -0.47 1.94
CA LEU A 378 -11.10 -1.00 1.02
C LEU A 378 -12.52 -0.70 1.49
N GLY A 379 -13.42 -0.54 0.54
CA GLY A 379 -14.84 -0.33 0.77
C GLY A 379 -15.18 1.14 1.05
N GLY A 380 -16.47 1.38 1.22
CA GLY A 380 -16.98 2.72 1.44
C GLY A 380 -17.58 2.91 2.83
N PHE A 381 -17.46 4.12 3.35
CA PHE A 381 -18.12 4.55 4.56
C PHE A 381 -18.83 5.88 4.34
N GLU A 382 -20.13 5.80 4.02
CA GLU A 382 -21.00 6.98 3.80
C GLU A 382 -21.00 7.99 4.97
N GLY A 383 -20.61 7.56 6.16
CA GLY A 383 -20.58 8.41 7.35
C GLY A 383 -19.31 9.27 7.48
N SER A 384 -18.29 9.06 6.64
CA SER A 384 -17.09 9.90 6.59
C SER A 384 -17.01 10.62 5.25
N VAL A 385 -16.78 11.93 5.31
CA VAL A 385 -16.53 12.74 4.11
C VAL A 385 -15.12 12.52 3.55
N ALA A 386 -14.21 11.94 4.35
CA ALA A 386 -12.81 11.77 4.00
C ALA A 386 -12.42 10.34 3.57
N LEU A 387 -13.23 9.34 3.88
CA LEU A 387 -13.02 7.92 3.59
C LEU A 387 -14.24 7.30 2.88
N ASP A 388 -14.88 8.08 2.02
CA ASP A 388 -16.17 7.76 1.41
C ASP A 388 -16.14 6.47 0.57
N GLU A 389 -15.16 6.31 -0.33
CA GLU A 389 -14.96 5.13 -1.17
C GLU A 389 -13.46 4.79 -1.25
N ASN A 390 -13.14 3.49 -1.21
CA ASN A 390 -11.76 3.01 -1.27
C ASN A 390 -11.65 1.71 -2.07
N HIS A 391 -10.66 1.66 -2.95
CA HIS A 391 -10.38 0.52 -3.82
C HIS A 391 -8.93 0.09 -3.76
N GLY A 392 -8.70 -1.21 -3.98
CA GLY A 392 -7.37 -1.73 -4.25
C GLY A 392 -7.18 -3.21 -3.93
N ALA A 393 -5.91 -3.60 -3.79
CA ALA A 393 -5.52 -4.94 -3.41
C ALA A 393 -4.23 -4.92 -2.58
N ALA A 394 -4.16 -5.71 -1.52
CA ALA A 394 -2.89 -5.98 -0.85
C ALA A 394 -1.99 -6.76 -1.81
N GLY A 395 -0.72 -6.37 -1.88
CA GLY A 395 0.23 -6.95 -2.82
C GLY A 395 1.65 -6.92 -2.28
N ILE A 396 2.42 -7.96 -2.59
CA ILE A 396 3.81 -8.10 -2.20
C ILE A 396 4.61 -8.38 -3.47
N TYR A 397 5.57 -7.50 -3.74
CA TYR A 397 6.34 -7.47 -4.97
C TYR A 397 7.82 -7.63 -4.69
N GLY A 398 8.53 -8.20 -5.65
CA GLY A 398 9.99 -8.30 -5.65
C GLY A 398 10.58 -7.98 -7.01
N PRO A 399 11.90 -8.20 -7.16
CA PRO A 399 12.59 -8.09 -8.44
C PRO A 399 11.95 -8.94 -9.54
N VAL A 400 12.15 -8.53 -10.80
CA VAL A 400 11.76 -9.27 -12.00
C VAL A 400 13.02 -9.89 -12.63
N ASP A 401 13.62 -10.86 -11.95
CA ASP A 401 14.88 -11.49 -12.36
C ASP A 401 15.00 -12.93 -11.82
N ARG A 402 16.13 -13.59 -12.06
CA ARG A 402 16.46 -14.96 -11.64
C ARG A 402 16.12 -15.17 -10.17
N GLY A 403 15.43 -16.27 -9.89
CA GLY A 403 15.01 -16.61 -8.54
C GLY A 403 13.79 -15.84 -8.06
N PHE A 404 13.15 -14.98 -8.87
CA PHE A 404 11.87 -14.33 -8.59
C PHE A 404 10.81 -14.66 -9.65
N PRO A 405 9.51 -14.42 -9.38
CA PRO A 405 8.45 -14.53 -10.38
C PRO A 405 8.74 -13.65 -11.60
N ALA A 406 8.38 -14.14 -12.80
CA ALA A 406 8.64 -13.45 -14.07
C ALA A 406 7.88 -12.11 -14.21
N ASP A 407 6.88 -11.86 -13.37
CA ASP A 407 6.12 -10.62 -13.29
C ASP A 407 6.41 -9.81 -12.00
N GLY A 408 7.31 -10.32 -11.15
CA GLY A 408 7.67 -9.74 -9.86
C GLY A 408 6.58 -9.83 -8.78
N ILE A 409 5.45 -10.49 -9.03
CA ILE A 409 4.35 -10.60 -8.06
C ILE A 409 4.58 -11.83 -7.18
N ILE A 410 4.92 -11.61 -5.92
CA ILE A 410 5.16 -12.69 -4.95
C ILE A 410 3.83 -13.22 -4.43
N ALA A 411 2.93 -12.31 -4.06
CA ALA A 411 1.58 -12.60 -3.61
C ALA A 411 0.70 -11.35 -3.82
N GLU A 412 -0.58 -11.55 -4.12
CA GLU A 412 -1.54 -10.47 -4.30
C GLU A 412 -2.95 -10.99 -3.98
N LEU A 413 -3.76 -10.19 -3.29
CA LEU A 413 -5.18 -10.49 -3.12
C LEU A 413 -5.96 -10.11 -4.39
N ALA A 414 -7.13 -10.72 -4.58
CA ALA A 414 -8.05 -10.25 -5.59
C ALA A 414 -8.47 -8.79 -5.30
N HIS A 415 -8.80 -8.06 -6.37
CA HIS A 415 -9.26 -6.68 -6.26
C HIS A 415 -10.45 -6.56 -5.29
N ASP A 416 -10.43 -5.52 -4.47
CA ASP A 416 -11.45 -5.20 -3.46
C ASP A 416 -11.80 -6.38 -2.53
N THR A 417 -10.81 -7.22 -2.23
CA THR A 417 -10.94 -8.34 -1.29
C THR A 417 -10.26 -8.01 0.04
N PRO A 418 -11.03 -7.75 1.12
CA PRO A 418 -10.47 -7.53 2.45
C PRO A 418 -9.80 -8.78 3.00
N GLY A 419 -8.73 -8.59 3.77
CA GLY A 419 -8.04 -9.71 4.43
C GLY A 419 -6.54 -9.51 4.61
N LEU A 420 -5.93 -10.56 5.16
CA LEU A 420 -4.49 -10.63 5.39
C LEU A 420 -3.81 -11.39 4.25
N LEU A 421 -2.85 -10.74 3.60
CA LEU A 421 -1.95 -11.35 2.63
C LEU A 421 -0.62 -11.69 3.31
N PHE A 422 -0.22 -12.95 3.29
CA PHE A 422 1.03 -13.40 3.91
C PHE A 422 2.11 -13.73 2.87
N ALA A 423 3.36 -13.37 3.15
CA ALA A 423 4.52 -13.89 2.44
C ALA A 423 5.75 -13.97 3.36
N THR A 424 6.58 -15.00 3.16
CA THR A 424 7.91 -15.09 3.76
C THR A 424 8.94 -14.46 2.82
N LEU A 425 9.61 -13.42 3.29
CA LEU A 425 10.59 -12.65 2.55
C LEU A 425 12.00 -13.02 3.02
N ASP A 426 12.88 -13.30 2.07
CA ASP A 426 14.26 -13.67 2.34
C ASP A 426 15.19 -12.61 1.72
N PRO A 427 15.83 -11.76 2.53
CA PRO A 427 16.75 -10.73 2.04
C PRO A 427 17.96 -11.31 1.30
N THR A 428 18.39 -12.54 1.58
CA THR A 428 19.52 -13.18 0.87
C THR A 428 19.21 -13.44 -0.60
N ARG A 429 17.92 -13.55 -0.98
CA ARG A 429 17.52 -13.65 -2.39
C ARG A 429 17.77 -12.35 -3.15
N LEU A 430 17.67 -11.21 -2.49
CA LEU A 430 18.00 -9.92 -3.09
C LEU A 430 19.50 -9.82 -3.36
N GLU A 431 20.34 -10.33 -2.45
CA GLU A 431 21.79 -10.40 -2.64
C GLU A 431 22.15 -11.26 -3.86
N ALA A 432 21.51 -12.42 -4.01
CA ALA A 432 21.71 -13.30 -5.17
C ALA A 432 21.37 -12.60 -6.49
N VAL A 433 20.24 -11.89 -6.56
CA VAL A 433 19.83 -11.12 -7.74
C VAL A 433 20.74 -9.92 -8.00
N ARG A 434 21.24 -9.25 -6.96
CA ARG A 434 22.19 -8.14 -7.13
C ARG A 434 23.57 -8.60 -7.61
N ALA A 435 23.97 -9.83 -7.29
CA ALA A 435 25.25 -10.42 -7.72
C ALA A 435 25.19 -11.03 -9.13
N ASP A 436 24.16 -11.83 -9.41
CA ASP A 436 24.05 -12.66 -10.62
C ASP A 436 22.68 -12.54 -11.33
N GLY A 437 22.01 -11.39 -11.19
CA GLY A 437 20.84 -11.07 -12.00
C GLY A 437 21.19 -10.97 -13.49
N ALA A 438 20.19 -11.20 -14.36
CA ALA A 438 20.29 -10.93 -15.79
C ALA A 438 20.52 -9.43 -16.06
N VAL A 439 20.02 -8.57 -15.17
CA VAL A 439 20.29 -7.13 -15.12
C VAL A 439 20.76 -6.75 -13.71
N ARG A 440 21.42 -5.59 -13.60
CA ARG A 440 22.02 -5.12 -12.34
C ARG A 440 21.51 -3.75 -11.95
N ASN A 441 20.18 -3.53 -11.99
CA ASN A 441 19.53 -2.24 -11.76
C ASN A 441 20.01 -1.53 -10.48
N HIS A 442 20.21 -2.26 -9.38
CA HIS A 442 20.67 -1.67 -8.12
C HIS A 442 22.09 -1.09 -8.23
N ARG A 443 23.02 -1.83 -8.88
CA ARG A 443 24.41 -1.44 -9.10
C ARG A 443 24.53 -0.36 -10.18
N ASP A 444 23.78 -0.52 -11.26
CA ASP A 444 23.86 0.31 -12.49
C ASP A 444 23.03 1.58 -12.39
N TRP A 445 22.38 1.81 -11.24
CA TRP A 445 21.68 3.06 -10.99
C TRP A 445 22.68 4.23 -11.05
N PRO A 446 22.33 5.32 -11.75
CA PRO A 446 23.27 6.40 -11.97
C PRO A 446 23.58 7.12 -10.65
N ALA A 447 24.88 7.31 -10.39
CA ALA A 447 25.36 8.03 -9.19
C ALA A 447 25.01 9.52 -9.21
N ALA A 448 24.84 10.10 -10.41
CA ALA A 448 24.41 11.47 -10.60
C ALA A 448 23.07 11.52 -11.38
N PRO A 449 22.22 12.53 -11.17
CA PRO A 449 21.01 12.70 -11.95
C PRO A 449 21.32 12.77 -13.44
N VAL A 450 20.42 12.21 -14.26
CA VAL A 450 20.48 12.38 -15.71
C VAL A 450 20.46 13.88 -16.04
N PRO A 451 21.36 14.39 -16.90
CA PRO A 451 21.37 15.80 -17.28
C PRO A 451 20.01 16.25 -17.85
N ARG A 452 19.69 17.53 -17.69
CA ARG A 452 18.45 18.10 -18.25
C ARG A 452 18.42 17.87 -19.76
N SER A 453 17.39 17.18 -20.22
CA SER A 453 17.17 16.94 -21.65
C SER A 453 17.02 18.25 -22.42
N THR A 454 17.61 18.30 -23.60
CA THR A 454 17.40 19.37 -24.59
C THR A 454 16.51 18.84 -25.73
N PRO A 455 15.67 19.69 -26.35
CA PRO A 455 14.92 19.28 -27.53
C PRO A 455 15.88 18.84 -28.65
N ALA A 456 15.61 17.68 -29.25
CA ALA A 456 16.31 17.27 -30.46
C ALA A 456 15.91 18.19 -31.61
N VAL A 457 16.90 18.64 -32.39
CA VAL A 457 16.66 19.42 -33.61
C VAL A 457 16.55 18.42 -34.76
N PHE A 458 15.39 18.41 -35.42
CA PHE A 458 15.20 17.66 -36.66
C PHE A 458 16.01 18.34 -37.79
N ALA A 459 16.77 17.55 -38.54
CA ALA A 459 17.59 18.03 -39.64
C ALA A 459 16.74 18.41 -40.87
#